data_AF-A0A2T7P4R9-F1
#
_entry.id   AF-A0A2T7P4R9-F1
#
_cell.length_a   1.000
_cell.length_b   1.000
_cell.length_c   1.000
_cell.angle_alpha   90.00
_cell.angle_beta   90.00
_cell.angle_gamma   90.00
#
_symmetry.space_group_name_H-M   'P 1'
#
loop_
_entity.id
_entity.type
_entity.pdbx_description
1 polymer ?
#
loop_
_entity_poly.entity_id
_entity_poly.type
_entity_poly.pdbx_seq_one_letter_code
_entity_poly.pdbx_strand_id
1 'polypeptide(L)'
;MSYVPLPLYPVCLQKASYNYRFPEGGLNDGQRILISGVVQDKASSFAIQYMNGNTAGTAVTARVEVRLKTSGDSDVGESVACSSRRNGRWSEEMVSASPFSFQQKKTFSLEIRRIHSRFFEVWIGGHLIGELENEFDDCSDSLHIDGDVIVSKIQRL
;
A
#
# COMPACT_ATOMS: atom_id res chain seq x y z
N MET A 1 -20.23 -15.24 10.57
CA MET A 1 -19.81 -14.37 9.46
C MET A 1 -20.17 -12.94 9.82
N SER A 2 -19.20 -12.12 10.22
CA SER A 2 -19.45 -10.71 10.56
C SER A 2 -18.87 -9.83 9.45
N TYR A 3 -19.75 -9.38 8.56
CA TYR A 3 -19.49 -8.30 7.62
C TYR A 3 -19.23 -7.02 8.42
N VAL A 4 -18.04 -6.44 8.32
CA VAL A 4 -17.77 -5.09 8.81
C VAL A 4 -17.98 -4.17 7.60
N PRO A 5 -19.11 -3.45 7.51
CA PRO A 5 -19.33 -2.53 6.42
C PRO A 5 -18.25 -1.44 6.44
N LEU A 6 -17.67 -1.16 5.27
CA LEU A 6 -16.89 0.06 5.08
C LEU A 6 -17.80 1.27 5.39
N PRO A 7 -17.34 2.27 6.14
CA PRO A 7 -18.18 3.38 6.55
C PRO A 7 -18.71 4.13 5.32
N LEU A 8 -20.03 4.15 5.20
CA LEU A 8 -20.76 5.01 4.28
C LEU A 8 -20.77 6.42 4.90
N TYR A 9 -20.26 7.43 4.19
CA TYR A 9 -20.19 8.87 4.53
C TYR A 9 -18.95 9.33 5.35
N PRO A 10 -18.52 10.61 5.17
CA PRO A 10 -17.12 10.97 5.33
C PRO A 10 -16.77 11.02 6.80
N VAL A 11 -16.06 10.01 7.27
CA VAL A 11 -15.38 10.06 8.56
C VAL A 11 -14.33 11.16 8.43
N CYS A 12 -14.64 12.32 9.00
CA CYS A 12 -13.68 13.40 9.14
C CYS A 12 -12.50 12.88 9.95
N LEU A 13 -11.31 12.94 9.34
CA LEU A 13 -9.99 12.91 9.96
C LEU A 13 -9.82 11.91 11.11
N GLN A 14 -9.47 10.67 10.76
CA GLN A 14 -8.64 9.92 11.68
C GLN A 14 -7.44 9.36 10.94
N LYS A 15 -6.28 9.88 11.32
CA LYS A 15 -4.99 9.21 11.28
C LYS A 15 -5.12 7.90 12.05
N ALA A 16 -5.81 6.93 11.46
CA ALA A 16 -6.09 5.64 12.04
C ALA A 16 -5.44 4.60 11.16
N SER A 17 -4.45 3.92 11.71
CA SER A 17 -3.82 2.78 11.07
C SER A 17 -4.90 1.70 10.87
N TYR A 18 -5.16 1.36 9.62
CA TYR A 18 -6.16 0.39 9.22
C TYR A 18 -5.50 -0.95 8.93
N ASN A 19 -5.99 -1.99 9.60
CA ASN A 19 -5.53 -3.37 9.43
C ASN A 19 -6.65 -4.18 8.80
N TYR A 20 -6.37 -4.83 7.69
CA TYR A 20 -7.32 -5.70 7.00
C TYR A 20 -6.70 -7.03 6.66
N ARG A 21 -7.30 -8.10 7.17
CA ARG A 21 -6.90 -9.47 6.88
C ARG A 21 -7.87 -10.09 5.89
N PHE A 22 -7.35 -10.66 4.80
CA PHE A 22 -8.13 -11.38 3.82
C PHE A 22 -8.60 -12.72 4.42
N PRO A 23 -9.93 -12.96 4.54
CA PRO A 23 -10.44 -14.18 5.18
C PRO A 23 -10.09 -15.47 4.46
N GLU A 24 -9.91 -15.40 3.14
CA GLU A 24 -9.61 -16.54 2.27
C GLU A 24 -8.10 -16.74 2.06
N GLY A 25 -7.27 -15.99 2.81
CA GLY A 25 -5.81 -15.96 2.62
C GLY A 25 -5.36 -14.93 1.58
N GLY A 26 -4.08 -15.01 1.24
CA GLY A 26 -3.40 -14.06 0.35
C GLY A 26 -3.78 -14.13 -1.13
N LEU A 27 -2.90 -13.54 -1.93
CA LEU A 27 -2.92 -13.64 -3.39
C LEU A 27 -2.35 -14.98 -3.86
N ASN A 28 -3.04 -15.65 -4.79
CA ASN A 28 -2.45 -16.70 -5.62
C ASN A 28 -1.80 -16.11 -6.88
N ASP A 29 -1.06 -16.94 -7.60
CA ASP A 29 -0.44 -16.54 -8.88
C ASP A 29 -1.48 -15.99 -9.86
N GLY A 30 -1.14 -14.88 -10.51
CA GLY A 30 -2.02 -14.15 -11.43
C GLY A 30 -3.08 -13.26 -10.75
N GLN A 31 -3.20 -13.32 -9.41
CA GLN A 31 -4.16 -12.50 -8.68
C GLN A 31 -3.60 -11.13 -8.30
N ARG A 32 -4.50 -10.21 -7.96
CA ARG A 32 -4.14 -8.86 -7.52
C ARG A 32 -5.04 -8.34 -6.41
N ILE A 33 -4.47 -7.46 -5.59
CA ILE A 33 -5.22 -6.60 -4.68
C ILE A 33 -5.35 -5.24 -5.33
N LEU A 34 -6.57 -4.75 -5.51
CA LEU A 34 -6.89 -3.38 -5.86
C LEU A 34 -7.23 -2.59 -4.60
N ILE A 35 -6.51 -1.49 -4.38
CA ILE A 35 -6.72 -0.54 -3.29
C ILE A 35 -7.02 0.82 -3.91
N SER A 36 -8.19 1.36 -3.61
CA SER A 36 -8.60 2.68 -4.06
C SER A 36 -8.95 3.56 -2.87
N GLY A 37 -8.71 4.85 -3.02
CA GLY A 37 -8.91 5.80 -1.94
C GLY A 37 -8.72 7.23 -2.39
N VAL A 38 -8.67 8.13 -1.41
CA VAL A 38 -8.42 9.56 -1.58
C VAL A 38 -7.28 9.96 -0.65
N VAL A 39 -6.34 10.74 -1.18
CA VAL A 39 -5.29 11.37 -0.38
C VAL A 39 -5.89 12.55 0.38
N GLN A 40 -5.65 12.65 1.68
CA GLN A 40 -6.25 13.70 2.51
C GLN A 40 -5.75 15.10 2.11
N ASP A 41 -6.51 16.13 2.50
CA ASP A 41 -6.02 17.51 2.42
C ASP A 41 -4.80 17.68 3.34
N LYS A 42 -3.79 18.43 2.88
CA LYS A 42 -2.53 18.65 3.61
C LYS A 42 -1.77 17.36 3.97
N ALA A 43 -2.03 16.27 3.25
CA ALA A 43 -1.30 15.01 3.43
C ALA A 43 0.20 15.22 3.23
N SER A 44 0.98 14.69 4.16
CA SER A 44 2.44 14.71 4.16
C SER A 44 2.99 13.36 3.70
N SER A 45 2.45 12.27 4.24
CA SER A 45 2.86 10.92 3.87
C SER A 45 1.83 9.88 4.29
N PHE A 46 1.89 8.73 3.64
CA PHE A 46 1.19 7.53 4.07
C PHE A 46 1.92 6.30 3.55
N ALA A 47 1.64 5.15 4.16
CA ALA A 47 2.21 3.87 3.76
C ALA A 47 1.13 2.79 3.67
N ILE A 48 1.27 1.91 2.69
CA ILE A 48 0.45 0.71 2.52
C ILE A 48 1.39 -0.48 2.50
N GLN A 49 1.14 -1.45 3.37
CA GLN A 49 1.97 -2.64 3.53
C GLN A 49 1.13 -3.89 3.34
N TYR A 50 1.58 -4.78 2.46
CA TYR A 50 1.08 -6.13 2.33
C TYR A 50 2.05 -7.09 3.02
N MET A 51 1.55 -7.78 4.04
CA MET A 51 2.37 -8.51 5.01
C MET A 51 1.69 -9.78 5.49
N ASN A 52 2.49 -10.64 6.12
CA ASN A 52 2.03 -11.84 6.80
C ASN A 52 1.53 -11.50 8.21
N GLY A 53 0.22 -11.64 8.42
CA GLY A 53 -0.42 -11.39 9.71
C GLY A 53 -0.26 -9.94 10.21
N ASN A 54 -0.38 -9.77 11.53
CA ASN A 54 -0.38 -8.45 12.18
C ASN A 54 0.67 -8.32 13.30
N THR A 55 1.81 -8.99 13.17
CA THR A 55 2.84 -9.03 14.22
C THR A 55 3.98 -8.08 13.89
N ALA A 56 4.36 -7.20 14.82
CA ALA A 56 5.52 -6.34 14.66
C ALA A 56 6.79 -7.19 14.41
N GLY A 57 7.46 -6.95 13.28
CA GLY A 57 8.67 -7.67 12.88
C GLY A 57 8.46 -8.79 11.85
N THR A 58 7.23 -9.01 11.36
CA THR A 58 6.99 -9.94 10.25
C THR A 58 7.56 -9.44 8.92
N ALA A 59 7.75 -10.38 8.00
CA ALA A 59 8.12 -10.10 6.63
C ALA A 59 7.04 -9.23 5.95
N VAL A 60 7.49 -8.22 5.22
CA VAL A 60 6.64 -7.34 4.43
C VAL A 60 6.89 -7.69 2.96
N THR A 61 5.88 -8.26 2.30
CA THR A 61 5.97 -8.61 0.88
C THR A 61 6.09 -7.35 0.03
N ALA A 62 5.26 -6.36 0.32
CA ALA A 62 5.30 -5.08 -0.38
C ALA A 62 4.95 -3.94 0.57
N ARG A 63 5.82 -2.94 0.68
CA ARG A 63 5.54 -1.63 1.25
C ARG A 63 5.54 -0.63 0.13
N VAL A 64 4.50 0.19 0.08
CA VAL A 64 4.42 1.39 -0.75
C VAL A 64 4.41 2.57 0.20
N GLU A 65 5.45 3.39 0.17
CA GLU A 65 5.55 4.62 0.95
C GLU A 65 5.46 5.82 0.03
N VAL A 66 4.58 6.75 0.38
CA VAL A 66 4.30 7.94 -0.40
C VAL A 66 4.63 9.15 0.44
N ARG A 67 5.46 10.03 -0.11
CA ARG A 67 5.82 11.32 0.50
C ARG A 67 5.40 12.44 -0.44
N LEU A 68 4.61 13.36 0.10
CA LEU A 68 4.02 14.47 -0.64
C LEU A 68 4.62 15.78 -0.15
N LYS A 69 4.77 16.71 -1.08
CA LYS A 69 5.25 18.04 -0.74
C LYS A 69 4.15 18.78 0.02
N THR A 70 4.47 19.22 1.24
CA THR A 70 3.59 20.13 1.97
C THR A 70 3.97 21.57 1.64
N SER A 71 3.00 22.48 1.66
CA SER A 71 3.24 23.91 1.45
C SER A 71 4.12 24.45 2.59
N GLY A 72 5.43 24.56 2.35
CA GLY A 72 6.41 25.04 3.32
C GLY A 72 7.72 24.27 3.35
N ASP A 73 7.75 23.05 2.79
CA ASP A 73 8.95 22.22 2.74
C ASP A 73 9.62 22.36 1.36
N SER A 74 10.71 23.12 1.29
CA SER A 74 11.42 23.41 0.04
C SER A 74 12.41 22.31 -0.38
N ASP A 75 12.79 21.42 0.54
CA ASP A 75 13.92 20.50 0.36
C ASP A 75 13.52 19.04 0.15
N VAL A 76 12.27 18.65 0.47
CA VAL A 76 11.77 17.29 0.24
C VAL A 76 10.98 17.21 -1.07
N GLY A 77 11.51 16.46 -2.03
CA GLY A 77 10.81 16.12 -3.28
C GLY A 77 9.67 15.14 -3.05
N GLU A 78 8.62 15.21 -3.89
CA GLU A 78 7.59 14.17 -3.92
C GLU A 78 8.20 12.84 -4.34
N SER A 79 7.85 11.76 -3.64
CA SER A 79 8.34 10.44 -3.97
C SER A 79 7.34 9.34 -3.66
N VAL A 80 7.39 8.30 -4.48
CA VAL A 80 6.79 7.01 -4.18
C VAL A 80 7.91 5.99 -4.16
N ALA A 81 8.07 5.33 -3.02
CA ALA A 81 9.04 4.24 -2.86
C ALA A 81 8.30 2.93 -2.67
N CYS A 82 8.76 1.87 -3.33
CA CYS A 82 8.37 0.51 -2.97
C CYS A 82 9.56 -0.30 -2.49
N SER A 83 9.32 -1.13 -1.48
CA SER A 83 10.32 -2.01 -0.87
C SER A 83 9.67 -3.24 -0.26
N SER A 84 10.48 -4.23 0.07
CA SER A 84 10.08 -5.40 0.85
C SER A 84 10.91 -5.45 2.14
N ARG A 85 10.45 -6.18 3.15
CA ARG A 85 11.20 -6.39 4.41
C ARG A 85 11.39 -7.87 4.67
N ARG A 86 12.64 -8.29 4.86
CA ARG A 86 13.07 -9.67 5.08
C ARG A 86 14.00 -9.76 6.28
N ASN A 87 13.79 -10.72 7.19
CA ASN A 87 14.65 -10.94 8.37
C ASN A 87 14.99 -9.64 9.13
N GLY A 88 13.99 -8.75 9.26
CA GLY A 88 14.15 -7.45 9.90
C GLY A 88 14.81 -6.35 9.07
N ARG A 89 15.34 -6.67 7.88
CA ARG A 89 16.03 -5.76 6.95
C ARG A 89 15.14 -5.35 5.78
N TRP A 90 15.21 -4.09 5.35
CA TRP A 90 14.51 -3.62 4.16
C TRP A 90 15.34 -3.94 2.91
N SER A 91 14.66 -4.22 1.79
CA SER A 91 15.29 -4.23 0.46
C SER A 91 15.71 -2.81 0.07
N GLU A 92 16.44 -2.72 -1.04
CA GLU A 92 16.63 -1.43 -1.72
C GLU A 92 15.26 -0.80 -2.04
N GLU A 93 15.15 0.51 -1.85
CA GLU A 93 13.95 1.26 -2.18
C GLU A 93 13.92 1.55 -3.68
N MET A 94 12.91 1.04 -4.36
CA MET A 94 12.62 1.41 -5.73
C MET A 94 11.83 2.71 -5.71
N VAL A 95 12.52 3.83 -5.95
CA VAL A 95 11.93 5.17 -5.91
C VAL A 95 11.50 5.57 -7.32
N SER A 96 10.22 5.88 -7.48
CA SER A 96 9.70 6.54 -8.67
C SER A 96 9.59 8.04 -8.41
N ALA A 97 10.30 8.83 -9.21
CA ALA A 97 10.23 10.29 -9.23
C ALA A 97 9.07 10.82 -10.11
N SER A 98 8.18 9.93 -10.56
CA SER A 98 7.24 10.18 -11.66
C SER A 98 5.99 10.97 -11.23
N PRO A 99 5.43 11.86 -12.08
CA PRO A 99 4.28 12.73 -11.78
C PRO A 99 2.93 12.00 -11.68
N PHE A 100 2.90 10.67 -11.72
CA PHE A 100 1.70 9.86 -11.49
C PHE A 100 1.37 9.74 -9.99
N SER A 101 1.89 10.71 -9.23
CA SER A 101 1.89 10.82 -7.79
C SER A 101 0.46 10.97 -7.29
N PHE A 102 0.22 10.25 -6.21
CA PHE A 102 -0.79 10.64 -5.24
C PHE A 102 -0.77 12.16 -5.06
N GLN A 103 -1.92 12.79 -5.20
CA GLN A 103 -2.07 14.22 -5.05
C GLN A 103 -3.09 14.47 -3.95
N GLN A 104 -2.83 15.45 -3.08
CA GLN A 104 -3.78 15.86 -2.06
C GLN A 104 -5.17 16.10 -2.69
N LYS A 105 -6.22 15.61 -2.04
CA LYS A 105 -7.63 15.67 -2.50
C LYS A 105 -7.93 14.89 -3.78
N LYS A 106 -6.97 14.13 -4.34
CA LYS A 106 -7.22 13.27 -5.50
C LYS A 106 -7.41 11.82 -5.09
N THR A 107 -8.19 11.13 -5.91
CA THR A 107 -8.34 9.68 -5.82
C THR A 107 -7.10 8.98 -6.36
N PHE A 108 -6.81 7.79 -5.85
CA PHE A 108 -5.75 6.93 -6.38
C PHE A 108 -6.26 5.51 -6.60
N SER A 109 -5.49 4.77 -7.41
CA SER A 109 -5.63 3.33 -7.59
C SER A 109 -4.24 2.70 -7.45
N LEU A 110 -4.09 1.83 -6.47
CA LEU A 110 -2.90 1.03 -6.22
C LEU A 110 -3.25 -0.43 -6.48
N GLU A 111 -2.41 -1.15 -7.21
CA GLU A 111 -2.50 -2.59 -7.35
C GLU A 111 -1.22 -3.26 -6.86
N ILE A 112 -1.38 -4.32 -6.08
CA ILE A 112 -0.31 -5.27 -5.74
C ILE A 112 -0.67 -6.56 -6.46
N ARG A 113 0.14 -6.95 -7.45
CA ARG A 113 -0.12 -8.14 -8.28
C ARG A 113 0.87 -9.22 -7.90
N ARG A 114 0.42 -10.48 -7.82
CA ARG A 114 1.30 -11.64 -7.75
C ARG A 114 1.43 -12.19 -9.16
N ILE A 115 2.62 -12.10 -9.74
CA ILE A 115 2.86 -12.51 -11.12
C ILE A 115 3.04 -14.02 -11.19
N HIS A 116 3.99 -14.54 -10.41
CA HIS A 116 4.18 -15.97 -10.21
C HIS A 116 4.97 -16.21 -8.92
N SER A 117 4.66 -17.27 -8.18
CA SER A 117 5.36 -17.71 -6.97
C SER A 117 5.68 -16.52 -6.03
N ARG A 118 6.93 -16.05 -6.06
CA ARG A 118 7.48 -15.04 -5.18
C ARG A 118 7.47 -13.62 -5.74
N PHE A 119 7.10 -13.43 -7.00
CA PHE A 119 7.28 -12.16 -7.68
C PHE A 119 5.99 -11.34 -7.63
N PHE A 120 6.14 -10.13 -7.12
CA PHE A 120 5.08 -9.16 -6.98
C PHE A 120 5.38 -7.90 -7.78
N GLU A 121 4.35 -7.29 -8.33
CA GLU A 121 4.45 -5.99 -8.96
C GLU A 121 3.60 -4.97 -8.21
N VAL A 122 4.12 -3.76 -8.08
CA VAL A 122 3.40 -2.61 -7.56
C VAL A 122 3.03 -1.68 -8.72
N TRP A 123 1.73 -1.43 -8.89
CA TRP A 123 1.21 -0.56 -9.93
C TRP A 123 0.44 0.61 -9.33
N ILE A 124 0.67 1.82 -9.82
CA ILE A 124 -0.06 3.02 -9.40
C ILE A 124 -0.63 3.72 -10.62
N GLY A 125 -1.95 3.92 -10.62
CA GLY A 125 -2.64 4.56 -11.74
C GLY A 125 -2.38 3.89 -13.09
N GLY A 126 -2.20 2.56 -13.10
CA GLY A 126 -1.90 1.78 -14.31
C GLY A 126 -0.43 1.76 -14.74
N HIS A 127 0.49 2.34 -13.97
CA HIS A 127 1.93 2.34 -14.26
C HIS A 127 2.68 1.43 -13.29
N LEU A 128 3.59 0.60 -13.80
CA LEU A 128 4.49 -0.22 -12.98
C LEU A 128 5.50 0.69 -12.26
N ILE A 129 5.57 0.52 -10.94
CA ILE A 129 6.47 1.30 -10.07
C ILE A 129 7.68 0.48 -9.66
N GLY A 130 7.48 -0.82 -9.40
CA GLY A 130 8.58 -1.70 -9.08
C GLY A 130 8.15 -3.16 -8.98
N GLU A 131 9.14 -4.02 -9.12
CA GLU A 131 9.04 -5.46 -9.01
C GLU A 131 9.69 -5.89 -7.69
N LEU A 132 8.97 -6.64 -6.88
CA LEU A 132 9.40 -7.08 -5.57
C LEU A 132 9.42 -8.60 -5.55
N GLU A 133 10.57 -9.19 -5.27
CA GLU A 133 10.66 -10.61 -4.99
C GLU A 133 10.40 -10.84 -3.49
N ASN A 134 9.62 -11.87 -3.18
CA ASN A 134 9.38 -12.37 -1.83
C ASN A 134 10.20 -13.65 -1.63
N GLU A 135 10.56 -14.02 -0.41
CA GLU A 135 11.26 -15.30 -0.18
C GLU A 135 10.31 -16.46 0.15
N PHE A 136 9.12 -16.14 0.66
CA PHE A 136 8.14 -17.13 1.09
C PHE A 136 6.92 -17.08 0.20
N ASP A 137 6.51 -18.26 -0.26
CA ASP A 137 5.48 -18.35 -1.31
C ASP A 137 4.10 -17.87 -0.83
N ASP A 138 3.65 -18.10 0.41
CA ASP A 138 2.18 -18.07 0.64
C ASP A 138 1.65 -17.46 1.96
N CYS A 139 2.42 -16.64 2.67
CA CYS A 139 1.97 -16.25 4.02
C CYS A 139 1.37 -14.84 4.14
N SER A 140 1.48 -14.00 3.12
CA SER A 140 0.93 -12.65 3.20
C SER A 140 -0.57 -12.67 3.00
N ASP A 141 -1.31 -12.15 3.98
CA ASP A 141 -2.77 -12.18 4.02
C ASP A 141 -3.36 -10.91 4.61
N SER A 142 -2.52 -9.92 4.90
CA SER A 142 -2.89 -8.74 5.67
C SER A 142 -2.39 -7.47 5.01
N LEU A 143 -3.23 -6.44 5.01
CA LEU A 143 -2.90 -5.06 4.67
C LEU A 143 -2.82 -4.22 5.92
N HIS A 144 -1.74 -3.47 6.07
CA HIS A 144 -1.59 -2.42 7.04
C HIS A 144 -1.48 -1.07 6.31
N ILE A 145 -2.36 -0.14 6.61
CA ILE A 145 -2.46 1.15 5.94
C ILE A 145 -2.37 2.23 7.00
N ASP A 146 -1.41 3.14 6.89
CA ASP A 146 -1.15 4.17 7.89
C ASP A 146 -0.84 5.53 7.25
N GLY A 147 -1.12 6.62 7.96
CA GLY A 147 -0.87 7.99 7.52
C GLY A 147 -2.08 8.70 6.87
N ASP A 148 -1.78 9.71 6.04
CA ASP A 148 -2.73 10.73 5.58
C ASP A 148 -3.56 10.28 4.36
N VAL A 149 -4.26 9.14 4.48
CA VAL A 149 -5.02 8.52 3.38
C VAL A 149 -6.38 8.02 3.84
N ILE A 150 -7.38 8.06 2.96
CA ILE A 150 -8.70 7.46 3.17
C ILE A 150 -8.89 6.35 2.14
N VAL A 151 -9.09 5.13 2.62
CA VAL A 151 -9.33 3.97 1.75
C VAL A 151 -10.82 3.82 1.53
N SER A 152 -11.25 3.83 0.26
CA SER A 152 -12.64 3.66 -0.13
C SER A 152 -12.97 2.24 -0.56
N LYS A 153 -11.97 1.50 -1.07
CA LYS A 153 -12.16 0.16 -1.58
C LYS A 153 -10.89 -0.68 -1.44
N ILE A 154 -11.07 -1.92 -0.99
CA ILE A 154 -10.08 -3.00 -1.06
C ILE A 154 -10.77 -4.18 -1.73
N GLN A 155 -10.17 -4.69 -2.80
CA GLN A 155 -10.73 -5.83 -3.53
C GLN A 155 -9.61 -6.78 -3.96
N ARG A 156 -9.78 -8.06 -3.63
CA ARG A 156 -8.97 -9.15 -4.20
C ARG A 156 -9.62 -9.59 -5.52
N LEU A 157 -8.82 -9.70 -6.57
CA LEU A 157 -9.22 -10.08 -7.94
C LEU A 157 -8.38 -11.27 -8.40
#